data_AF-A0A8J2QT05-F1
#
_entry.id   AF-A0A8J2QT05-F1
#
_cell.length_a   1.000
_cell.length_b   1.000
_cell.length_c   1.000
_cell.angle_alpha   90.00
_cell.angle_beta   90.00
_cell.angle_gamma   90.00
#
_symmetry.space_group_name_H-M   'P 1'
#
loop_
_entity.id
_entity.type
_entity.pdbx_description
1 polymer ?
#
loop_
_entity_poly.entity_id
_entity_poly.type
_entity_poly.pdbx_seq_one_letter_code
_entity_poly.pdbx_strand_id
1 'polypeptide(L)'
;MSEAGEVTRKVFPILTAHKTIPKEKHIDFRNKKTVLYAVGFLDSSVYPQSQAVGTAYSKRGYNVLITETIAFLTYIYPKSVRLTRTVGKKVGEFLVKLTEYGLTADNLELVGASLGAHVVAHAAKYFYAATGKKPARLTGLDPAGPCYRALPPPERLDRSDAQRVDVIHSNIDGFGIAEPLGHIDFYANGGEFQPSDIPYIPCLVICSHVRAIIYWWQAIEHPKKFIGVKCDNVQEARLARCYNNTQINYLGLSADFSRTGIYYLPTNNEFPYFRGKEGLKAENEIYKSTIRKINSDDMFVV
;
A
#
# COMPACT_ATOMS: atom_id res chain seq x y z
N MET A 1 -13.33 -24.42 13.45
CA MET A 1 -12.41 -24.23 12.31
C MET A 1 -13.27 -24.25 11.05
N SER A 2 -13.59 -23.08 10.48
CA SER A 2 -14.32 -23.04 9.20
C SER A 2 -13.39 -23.58 8.10
N GLU A 3 -13.87 -24.53 7.30
CA GLU A 3 -13.19 -25.00 6.09
C GLU A 3 -12.80 -23.80 5.23
N ALA A 4 -11.52 -23.44 5.25
CA ALA A 4 -10.98 -22.48 4.31
C ALA A 4 -10.97 -23.18 2.96
N GLY A 5 -11.99 -22.91 2.14
CA GLY A 5 -12.06 -23.41 0.76
C GLY A 5 -10.73 -23.20 0.05
N GLU A 6 -10.32 -24.21 -0.72
CA GLU A 6 -9.04 -24.23 -1.42
C GLU A 6 -8.89 -22.98 -2.32
N VAL A 7 -7.85 -22.17 -2.06
CA VAL A 7 -7.56 -20.99 -2.88
C VAL A 7 -6.96 -21.43 -4.21
N THR A 8 -7.80 -21.55 -5.22
CA THR A 8 -7.37 -21.87 -6.59
C THR A 8 -6.76 -20.63 -7.26
N ARG A 9 -5.58 -20.80 -7.87
CA ARG A 9 -4.84 -19.74 -8.57
C ARG A 9 -4.73 -20.08 -10.05
N LYS A 10 -5.09 -19.14 -10.92
CA LYS A 10 -5.05 -19.30 -12.38
C LYS A 10 -4.40 -18.08 -13.02
N VAL A 11 -3.58 -18.31 -14.04
CA VAL A 11 -2.89 -17.25 -14.79
C VAL A 11 -3.62 -17.02 -16.10
N PHE A 12 -3.86 -15.75 -16.43
CA PHE A 12 -4.56 -15.34 -17.64
C PHE A 12 -3.75 -14.28 -18.41
N PRO A 13 -3.54 -14.42 -19.73
CA PRO A 13 -2.94 -13.38 -20.55
C PRO A 13 -3.83 -12.12 -20.56
N ILE A 14 -3.28 -10.96 -20.18
CA ILE A 14 -4.07 -9.73 -20.00
C ILE A 14 -4.89 -9.33 -21.24
N LEU A 15 -4.39 -9.63 -22.44
CA LEU A 15 -5.05 -9.30 -23.71
C LEU A 15 -6.39 -10.04 -23.90
N THR A 16 -6.52 -11.23 -23.33
CA THR A 16 -7.70 -12.09 -23.47
C THR A 16 -8.43 -12.33 -22.14
N ALA A 17 -7.81 -11.96 -21.01
CA ALA A 17 -8.31 -12.20 -19.65
C ALA A 17 -9.74 -11.72 -19.41
N HIS A 18 -10.14 -10.58 -20.01
CA HIS A 18 -11.50 -10.03 -19.89
C HIS A 18 -12.59 -10.98 -20.43
N LYS A 19 -12.26 -11.91 -21.33
CA LYS A 19 -13.20 -12.90 -21.87
C LYS A 19 -13.26 -14.19 -21.07
N THR A 20 -12.20 -14.49 -20.31
CA THR A 20 -12.04 -15.76 -19.59
C THR A 20 -12.37 -15.63 -18.12
N ILE A 21 -11.89 -14.58 -17.45
CA ILE A 21 -12.09 -14.36 -16.01
C ILE A 21 -13.58 -14.28 -15.63
N PRO A 22 -14.47 -13.58 -16.37
CA PRO A 22 -15.90 -13.56 -16.03
C PRO A 22 -16.60 -14.93 -16.10
N LYS A 23 -15.98 -15.95 -16.71
CA LYS A 23 -16.52 -17.32 -16.79
C LYS A 23 -16.11 -18.19 -15.61
N GLU A 24 -15.21 -17.72 -14.77
CA GLU A 24 -14.74 -18.46 -13.58
C GLU A 24 -15.83 -18.49 -12.51
N LYS A 25 -16.15 -19.69 -11.99
CA LYS A 25 -17.29 -19.91 -11.08
C LYS A 25 -17.30 -19.04 -9.82
N HIS A 26 -16.13 -18.62 -9.36
CA HIS A 26 -15.99 -17.87 -8.10
C HIS A 26 -15.93 -16.35 -8.30
N ILE A 27 -15.87 -15.88 -9.55
CA ILE A 27 -15.81 -14.46 -9.91
C ILE A 27 -17.22 -13.93 -10.11
N ASP A 28 -17.53 -12.80 -9.46
CA ASP A 28 -18.79 -12.08 -9.63
C ASP A 28 -18.54 -10.58 -9.55
N PHE A 29 -18.45 -9.92 -10.70
CA PHE A 29 -18.17 -8.49 -10.76
C PHE A 29 -19.36 -7.61 -10.35
N ARG A 30 -20.58 -8.15 -10.36
CA ARG A 30 -21.81 -7.40 -10.05
C ARG A 30 -22.00 -7.29 -8.54
N ASN A 31 -21.80 -8.40 -7.83
CA ASN A 31 -22.15 -8.50 -6.41
C ASN A 31 -20.95 -8.50 -5.47
N LYS A 32 -19.71 -8.68 -5.98
CA LYS A 32 -18.49 -8.64 -5.16
C LYS A 32 -17.62 -7.45 -5.52
N LYS A 33 -16.96 -6.89 -4.50
CA LYS A 33 -15.83 -5.99 -4.71
C LYS A 33 -14.72 -6.70 -5.44
N THR A 34 -13.99 -5.96 -6.26
CA THR A 34 -12.82 -6.42 -7.00
C THR A 34 -11.61 -5.64 -6.55
N VAL A 35 -10.58 -6.35 -6.11
CA VAL A 35 -9.26 -5.77 -5.87
C VAL A 35 -8.31 -6.18 -6.99
N LEU A 36 -7.61 -5.20 -7.56
CA LEU A 36 -6.44 -5.45 -8.40
C LEU A 36 -5.19 -5.03 -7.64
N TYR A 37 -4.32 -6.00 -7.35
CA TYR A 37 -3.02 -5.78 -6.73
C TYR A 37 -1.90 -5.81 -7.79
N ALA A 38 -1.21 -4.69 -7.96
CA ALA A 38 -0.04 -4.60 -8.82
C ALA A 38 1.26 -4.78 -8.02
N VAL A 39 2.01 -5.81 -8.37
CA VAL A 39 3.31 -6.12 -7.74
C VAL A 39 4.37 -5.08 -8.11
N GLY A 40 5.36 -4.94 -7.24
CA GLY A 40 6.49 -4.01 -7.36
C GLY A 40 7.80 -4.63 -7.84
N PHE A 41 8.90 -3.88 -7.70
CA PHE A 41 10.26 -4.40 -7.92
C PHE A 41 10.54 -5.56 -6.94
N LEU A 42 11.03 -6.69 -7.47
CA LEU A 42 11.26 -7.94 -6.72
C LEU A 42 10.03 -8.57 -6.06
N ASP A 43 8.82 -8.19 -6.51
CA ASP A 43 7.57 -8.82 -6.08
C ASP A 43 6.90 -9.54 -7.26
N SER A 44 6.19 -10.62 -6.97
CA SER A 44 5.53 -11.48 -7.96
C SER A 44 4.29 -12.12 -7.37
N SER A 45 3.32 -12.43 -8.23
CA SER A 45 2.07 -13.08 -7.86
C SER A 45 2.26 -14.45 -7.18
N VAL A 46 3.45 -15.06 -7.34
CA VAL A 46 3.78 -16.34 -6.71
C VAL A 46 4.52 -16.20 -5.38
N TYR A 47 4.97 -15.00 -5.01
CA TYR A 47 5.72 -14.81 -3.77
C TYR A 47 4.81 -14.72 -2.53
N PRO A 48 5.28 -15.17 -1.34
CA PRO A 48 4.45 -15.30 -0.16
C PRO A 48 3.72 -14.00 0.24
N GLN A 49 4.39 -12.85 0.18
CA GLN A 49 3.81 -11.57 0.56
C GLN A 49 2.63 -11.16 -0.35
N SER A 50 2.79 -11.32 -1.67
CA SER A 50 1.73 -11.05 -2.66
C SER A 50 0.55 -12.00 -2.48
N GLN A 51 0.84 -13.29 -2.30
CA GLN A 51 -0.19 -14.31 -2.07
C GLN A 51 -0.92 -14.08 -0.76
N ALA A 52 -0.24 -13.60 0.28
CA ALA A 52 -0.82 -13.32 1.58
C ALA A 52 -1.81 -12.16 1.50
N VAL A 53 -1.46 -11.06 0.80
CA VAL A 53 -2.39 -9.96 0.48
C VAL A 53 -3.60 -10.50 -0.30
N GLY A 54 -3.37 -11.23 -1.38
CA GLY A 54 -4.46 -11.80 -2.19
C GLY A 54 -5.38 -12.74 -1.39
N THR A 55 -4.80 -13.58 -0.54
CA THR A 55 -5.56 -14.49 0.34
C THR A 55 -6.38 -13.72 1.36
N ALA A 56 -5.83 -12.65 1.95
CA ALA A 56 -6.54 -11.80 2.90
C ALA A 56 -7.79 -11.16 2.26
N TYR A 57 -7.69 -10.66 1.02
CA TYR A 57 -8.86 -10.17 0.29
C TYR A 57 -9.86 -11.27 -0.08
N SER A 58 -9.37 -12.43 -0.55
CA SER A 58 -10.21 -13.57 -0.93
C SER A 58 -11.07 -14.07 0.24
N LYS A 59 -10.48 -14.20 1.44
CA LYS A 59 -11.20 -14.54 2.69
C LYS A 59 -12.33 -13.56 3.04
N ARG A 60 -12.29 -12.34 2.50
CA ARG A 60 -13.29 -11.28 2.69
C ARG A 60 -14.30 -11.19 1.53
N GLY A 61 -14.29 -12.16 0.63
CA GLY A 61 -15.28 -12.28 -0.46
C GLY A 61 -14.99 -11.41 -1.68
N TYR A 62 -13.77 -10.89 -1.84
CA TYR A 62 -13.39 -10.11 -3.01
C TYR A 62 -13.13 -11.00 -4.24
N ASN A 63 -13.39 -10.48 -5.44
CA ASN A 63 -12.67 -10.91 -6.64
C ASN A 63 -11.23 -10.39 -6.52
N VAL A 64 -10.25 -11.28 -6.60
CA VAL A 64 -8.84 -10.92 -6.43
C VAL A 64 -8.08 -11.11 -7.73
N LEU A 65 -7.51 -10.02 -8.23
CA LEU A 65 -6.65 -10.00 -9.41
C LEU A 65 -5.26 -9.54 -8.99
N ILE A 66 -4.21 -10.27 -9.36
CA ILE A 66 -2.82 -9.89 -9.08
C ILE A 66 -2.09 -9.81 -10.41
N THR A 67 -1.38 -8.71 -10.66
CA THR A 67 -0.60 -8.60 -11.90
C THR A 67 0.67 -9.44 -11.79
N GLU A 68 1.00 -10.17 -12.84
CA GLU A 68 2.33 -10.79 -12.97
C GLU A 68 3.17 -9.95 -13.92
N THR A 69 3.93 -9.01 -13.35
CA THR A 69 4.71 -8.01 -14.08
C THR A 69 6.19 -8.03 -13.74
N ILE A 70 6.67 -9.02 -12.96
CA ILE A 70 8.03 -9.04 -12.44
C ILE A 70 9.09 -8.92 -13.56
N ALA A 71 8.86 -9.58 -14.69
CA ALA A 71 9.76 -9.57 -15.84
C ALA A 71 10.02 -8.17 -16.42
N PHE A 72 9.05 -7.25 -16.31
CA PHE A 72 9.20 -5.86 -16.75
C PHE A 72 9.81 -4.97 -15.67
N LEU A 73 9.64 -5.35 -14.40
CA LEU A 73 10.05 -4.55 -13.26
C LEU A 73 11.52 -4.78 -12.88
N THR A 74 12.07 -5.97 -13.17
CA THR A 74 13.47 -6.34 -12.89
C THR A 74 14.44 -6.05 -14.04
N TYR A 75 14.00 -5.36 -15.09
CA TYR A 75 14.90 -4.86 -16.14
C TYR A 75 15.70 -3.65 -15.62
N ILE A 76 16.35 -2.89 -16.51
CA ILE A 76 17.03 -1.65 -16.07
C ILE A 76 16.02 -0.62 -15.57
N TYR A 77 16.27 -0.07 -14.39
CA TYR A 77 15.28 0.70 -13.63
C TYR A 77 14.60 1.84 -14.41
N PRO A 78 15.32 2.71 -15.16
CA PRO A 78 14.67 3.76 -15.95
C PRO A 78 13.72 3.24 -17.04
N LYS A 79 14.00 2.05 -17.60
CA LYS A 79 13.08 1.40 -18.54
C LYS A 79 11.87 0.83 -17.80
N SER A 80 12.07 0.18 -16.64
CA SER A 80 10.97 -0.30 -15.79
C SER A 80 10.00 0.83 -15.42
N VAL A 81 10.52 2.00 -15.05
CA VAL A 81 9.74 3.22 -14.78
C VAL A 81 8.88 3.60 -15.97
N ARG A 82 9.46 3.69 -17.18
CA ARG A 82 8.70 4.04 -18.40
C ARG A 82 7.63 3.00 -18.74
N LEU A 83 7.92 1.72 -18.51
CA LEU A 83 7.00 0.62 -18.79
C LEU A 83 5.77 0.65 -17.88
N THR A 84 5.84 1.23 -16.68
CA THR A 84 4.66 1.34 -15.80
C THR A 84 3.48 2.05 -16.46
N ARG A 85 3.73 3.03 -17.34
CA ARG A 85 2.68 3.74 -18.11
C ARG A 85 2.00 2.81 -19.09
N THR A 86 2.79 2.05 -19.84
CA THR A 86 2.29 1.08 -20.82
C THR A 86 1.53 -0.05 -20.14
N VAL A 87 2.09 -0.61 -19.06
CA VAL A 87 1.44 -1.66 -18.27
C VAL A 87 0.16 -1.13 -17.64
N GLY A 88 0.21 0.04 -17.00
CA GLY A 88 -0.96 0.70 -16.41
C GLY A 88 -2.07 0.97 -17.41
N LYS A 89 -1.73 1.43 -18.63
CA LYS A 89 -2.70 1.56 -19.73
C LYS A 89 -3.36 0.22 -20.07
N LYS A 90 -2.57 -0.87 -20.18
CA LYS A 90 -3.12 -2.21 -20.47
C LYS A 90 -3.99 -2.76 -19.34
N VAL A 91 -3.62 -2.50 -18.10
CA VAL A 91 -4.46 -2.81 -16.94
C VAL A 91 -5.76 -1.99 -16.97
N GLY A 92 -5.69 -0.70 -17.29
CA GLY A 92 -6.85 0.17 -17.47
C GLY A 92 -7.80 -0.32 -18.57
N GLU A 93 -7.28 -0.64 -19.77
CA GLU A 93 -8.04 -1.22 -20.89
C GLU A 93 -8.76 -2.51 -20.47
N PHE A 94 -8.07 -3.37 -19.72
CA PHE A 94 -8.63 -4.60 -19.18
C PHE A 94 -9.77 -4.33 -18.18
N LEU A 95 -9.57 -3.41 -17.22
CA LEU A 95 -10.59 -3.04 -16.23
C LEU A 95 -11.82 -2.40 -16.88
N VAL A 96 -11.63 -1.57 -17.90
CA VAL A 96 -12.74 -0.99 -18.68
C VAL A 96 -13.57 -2.10 -19.35
N LYS A 97 -12.93 -3.10 -19.95
CA LYS A 97 -13.65 -4.23 -20.55
C LYS A 97 -14.42 -5.07 -19.53
N LEU A 98 -13.94 -5.17 -18.29
CA LEU A 98 -14.68 -5.85 -17.22
C LEU A 98 -15.99 -5.14 -16.84
N THR A 99 -16.16 -3.86 -17.19
CA THR A 99 -17.44 -3.15 -16.96
C THR A 99 -18.59 -3.74 -17.77
N GLU A 100 -18.31 -4.32 -18.94
CA GLU A 100 -19.30 -5.07 -19.74
C GLU A 100 -19.84 -6.30 -19.00
N TYR A 101 -19.08 -6.81 -18.03
CA TYR A 101 -19.44 -7.95 -17.18
C TYR A 101 -19.96 -7.55 -15.81
N GLY A 102 -20.17 -6.24 -15.58
CA GLY A 102 -20.78 -5.70 -14.37
C GLY A 102 -19.82 -5.12 -13.35
N LEU A 103 -18.51 -5.05 -13.63
CA LEU A 103 -17.58 -4.31 -12.77
C LEU A 103 -17.97 -2.83 -12.75
N THR A 104 -18.17 -2.27 -11.57
CA THR A 104 -18.43 -0.83 -11.40
C THR A 104 -17.25 -0.14 -10.73
N ALA A 105 -17.15 1.18 -10.91
CA ALA A 105 -16.11 1.98 -10.27
C ALA A 105 -16.17 1.89 -8.73
N ASP A 106 -17.37 1.84 -8.16
CA ASP A 106 -17.62 1.76 -6.71
C ASP A 106 -17.25 0.39 -6.11
N ASN A 107 -17.20 -0.65 -6.94
CA ASN A 107 -16.75 -1.99 -6.56
C ASN A 107 -15.27 -2.24 -6.92
N LEU A 108 -14.55 -1.25 -7.46
CA LEU A 108 -13.16 -1.40 -7.88
C LEU A 108 -12.20 -0.76 -6.86
N GLU A 109 -11.37 -1.58 -6.24
CA GLU A 109 -10.27 -1.17 -5.38
C GLU A 109 -8.94 -1.53 -6.05
N LEU A 110 -7.98 -0.62 -5.99
CA LEU A 110 -6.66 -0.78 -6.59
C LEU A 110 -5.60 -0.74 -5.50
N VAL A 111 -4.64 -1.66 -5.53
CA VAL A 111 -3.51 -1.68 -4.60
C VAL A 111 -2.25 -1.82 -5.42
N GLY A 112 -1.21 -1.06 -5.13
CA GLY A 112 0.06 -1.20 -5.84
C GLY A 112 1.25 -0.99 -4.93
N ALA A 113 2.25 -1.86 -5.03
CA ALA A 113 3.48 -1.76 -4.26
C ALA A 113 4.62 -1.20 -5.11
N SER A 114 5.45 -0.31 -4.58
CA SER A 114 6.61 0.24 -5.30
C SER A 114 6.21 0.84 -6.67
N LEU A 115 6.85 0.41 -7.76
CA LEU A 115 6.46 0.72 -9.15
C LEU A 115 5.00 0.34 -9.47
N GLY A 116 4.47 -0.70 -8.83
CA GLY A 116 3.08 -1.14 -8.95
C GLY A 116 2.08 -0.07 -8.50
N ALA A 117 2.44 0.80 -7.53
CA ALA A 117 1.62 1.94 -7.12
C ALA A 117 1.35 2.90 -8.30
N HIS A 118 2.36 3.12 -9.14
CA HIS A 118 2.24 3.94 -10.34
C HIS A 118 1.54 3.20 -11.48
N VAL A 119 1.70 1.88 -11.59
CA VAL A 119 0.93 1.05 -12.53
C VAL A 119 -0.57 1.19 -12.28
N VAL A 120 -1.02 1.03 -11.04
CA VAL A 120 -2.45 1.18 -10.72
C VAL A 120 -2.93 2.63 -10.83
N ALA A 121 -2.09 3.61 -10.54
CA ALA A 121 -2.41 5.02 -10.79
C ALA A 121 -2.68 5.30 -12.28
N HIS A 122 -1.81 4.81 -13.17
CA HIS A 122 -2.01 4.94 -14.62
C HIS A 122 -3.24 4.16 -15.09
N ALA A 123 -3.52 2.99 -14.51
CA ALA A 123 -4.74 2.24 -14.79
C ALA A 123 -5.99 3.01 -14.37
N ALA A 124 -5.99 3.64 -13.20
CA ALA A 124 -7.09 4.45 -12.69
C ALA A 124 -7.35 5.68 -13.56
N LYS A 125 -6.30 6.40 -13.96
CA LYS A 125 -6.39 7.53 -14.90
C LYS A 125 -7.00 7.12 -16.24
N TYR A 126 -6.56 5.99 -16.80
CA TYR A 126 -7.13 5.46 -18.05
C TYR A 126 -8.59 5.05 -17.87
N PHE A 127 -8.91 4.36 -16.78
CA PHE A 127 -10.28 3.94 -16.45
C PHE A 127 -11.22 5.15 -16.32
N TYR A 128 -10.79 6.21 -15.63
CA TYR A 128 -11.54 7.47 -15.53
C TYR A 128 -11.73 8.14 -16.89
N ALA A 129 -10.67 8.24 -17.71
CA ALA A 129 -10.76 8.83 -19.03
C ALA A 129 -11.76 8.09 -19.95
N ALA A 130 -11.87 6.76 -19.82
CA ALA A 130 -12.76 5.94 -20.62
C ALA A 130 -14.21 5.89 -20.10
N THR A 131 -14.42 6.02 -18.79
CA THR A 131 -15.73 5.76 -18.15
C THR A 131 -16.37 6.98 -17.50
N GLY A 132 -15.60 8.06 -17.30
CA GLY A 132 -16.00 9.22 -16.50
C GLY A 132 -16.10 8.94 -14.99
N LYS A 133 -15.74 7.75 -14.51
CA LYS A 133 -15.88 7.33 -13.11
C LYS A 133 -14.55 6.95 -12.49
N LYS A 134 -14.30 7.39 -11.26
CA LYS A 134 -13.08 7.06 -10.52
C LYS A 134 -13.25 5.76 -9.72
N PRO A 135 -12.23 4.88 -9.68
CA PRO A 135 -12.24 3.72 -8.78
C PRO A 135 -12.53 4.12 -7.33
N ALA A 136 -13.16 3.21 -6.57
CA ALA A 136 -13.62 3.45 -5.21
C ALA A 136 -12.47 3.71 -4.22
N ARG A 137 -11.32 3.07 -4.46
CA ARG A 137 -10.12 3.22 -3.63
C ARG A 137 -8.85 2.90 -4.41
N LEU A 138 -7.78 3.65 -4.16
CA LEU A 138 -6.42 3.30 -4.56
C LEU A 138 -5.51 3.35 -3.33
N THR A 139 -4.83 2.24 -3.03
CA THR A 139 -3.83 2.16 -1.96
C THR A 139 -2.42 2.04 -2.53
N GLY A 140 -1.54 2.97 -2.16
CA GLY A 140 -0.11 2.91 -2.51
C GLY A 140 0.73 2.30 -1.37
N LEU A 141 1.49 1.25 -1.65
CA LEU A 141 2.38 0.59 -0.69
C LEU A 141 3.82 0.99 -1.00
N ASP A 142 4.34 1.95 -0.25
CA ASP A 142 5.64 2.61 -0.43
C ASP A 142 5.95 2.95 -1.90
N PRO A 143 5.19 3.89 -2.52
CA PRO A 143 5.30 4.21 -3.94
C PRO A 143 6.72 4.62 -4.34
N ALA A 144 7.21 4.09 -5.46
CA ALA A 144 8.61 4.26 -5.86
C ALA A 144 8.97 5.73 -6.19
N GLY A 145 10.05 6.24 -5.59
CA GLY A 145 10.51 7.61 -5.74
C GLY A 145 11.47 7.89 -6.89
N PRO A 146 12.51 7.07 -7.13
CA PRO A 146 13.44 7.36 -8.19
C PRO A 146 12.73 7.49 -9.56
N CYS A 147 13.05 8.54 -10.31
CA CYS A 147 12.36 8.96 -11.54
C CYS A 147 10.89 9.43 -11.42
N TYR A 148 10.26 9.39 -10.24
CA TYR A 148 8.89 9.89 -10.01
C TYR A 148 8.80 11.15 -9.16
N ARG A 149 9.73 11.37 -8.21
CA ARG A 149 9.67 12.50 -7.27
C ARG A 149 9.52 13.88 -7.96
N ALA A 150 10.11 14.04 -9.14
CA ALA A 150 10.05 15.29 -9.91
C ALA A 150 8.93 15.31 -10.96
N LEU A 151 8.14 14.24 -11.09
CA LEU A 151 7.08 14.15 -12.08
C LEU A 151 5.79 14.81 -11.58
N PRO A 152 4.99 15.41 -12.46
CA PRO A 152 3.70 16.01 -12.09
C PRO A 152 2.63 14.93 -11.82
N PRO A 153 1.52 15.27 -11.13
CA PRO A 153 0.44 14.34 -10.80
C PRO A 153 -0.09 13.44 -11.94
N PRO A 154 -0.22 13.92 -13.21
CA PRO A 154 -0.66 13.06 -14.32
C PRO A 154 0.31 11.91 -14.63
N GLU A 155 1.58 12.02 -14.24
CA GLU A 155 2.65 11.10 -14.58
C GLU A 155 3.06 10.16 -13.43
N ARG A 156 2.41 10.25 -12.26
CA ARG A 156 2.68 9.44 -11.07
C ARG A 156 1.42 9.15 -10.26
N LEU A 157 1.55 8.49 -9.11
CA LEU A 157 0.43 8.35 -8.17
C LEU A 157 0.05 9.72 -7.60
N ASP A 158 -1.24 10.01 -7.55
CA ASP A 158 -1.80 11.23 -6.98
C ASP A 158 -3.17 10.98 -6.31
N ARG A 159 -3.54 11.84 -5.36
CA ARG A 159 -4.81 11.76 -4.64
C ARG A 159 -6.03 11.83 -5.55
N SER A 160 -5.91 12.44 -6.72
CA SER A 160 -7.02 12.57 -7.68
C SER A 160 -7.33 11.28 -8.45
N ASP A 161 -6.50 10.24 -8.35
CA ASP A 161 -6.63 9.02 -9.16
C ASP A 161 -7.83 8.13 -8.79
N ALA A 162 -8.34 8.24 -7.57
CA ALA A 162 -9.50 7.50 -7.10
C ALA A 162 -10.38 8.37 -6.19
N GLN A 163 -11.57 7.89 -5.86
CA GLN A 163 -12.46 8.57 -4.90
C GLN A 163 -11.80 8.66 -3.51
N ARG A 164 -11.01 7.64 -3.16
CA ARG A 164 -10.29 7.52 -1.89
C ARG A 164 -8.89 7.02 -2.19
N VAL A 165 -7.88 7.71 -1.68
CA VAL A 165 -6.47 7.34 -1.91
C VAL A 165 -5.76 7.32 -0.57
N ASP A 166 -5.17 6.20 -0.21
CA ASP A 166 -4.37 6.07 1.00
C ASP A 166 -3.01 5.47 0.69
N VAL A 167 -1.99 5.95 1.39
CA VAL A 167 -0.60 5.57 1.11
C VAL A 167 0.09 5.22 2.41
N ILE A 168 0.86 4.15 2.40
CA ILE A 168 1.81 3.85 3.46
C ILE A 168 3.22 4.08 2.94
N HIS A 169 3.98 4.87 3.68
CA HIS A 169 5.36 5.24 3.46
C HIS A 169 6.22 4.53 4.50
N SER A 170 7.17 3.74 4.03
CA SER A 170 8.07 2.95 4.89
C SER A 170 9.54 3.00 4.46
N ASN A 171 9.86 3.60 3.31
CA ASN A 171 11.26 3.83 2.91
C ASN A 171 11.49 5.13 2.10
N ILE A 172 11.03 6.27 2.59
CA ILE A 172 10.99 7.56 1.88
C ILE A 172 12.37 8.13 1.48
N ASP A 173 13.42 7.84 2.25
CA ASP A 173 14.80 8.25 1.97
C ASP A 173 15.58 7.22 1.13
N GLY A 174 14.95 6.09 0.80
CA GLY A 174 15.49 5.07 -0.09
C GLY A 174 14.70 4.99 -1.40
N PHE A 175 13.89 3.94 -1.52
CA PHE A 175 13.10 3.65 -2.71
C PHE A 175 11.75 4.36 -2.75
N GLY A 176 11.19 4.82 -1.64
CA GLY A 176 9.89 5.46 -1.55
C GLY A 176 9.86 6.96 -1.88
N ILE A 177 8.68 7.52 -2.13
CA ILE A 177 8.45 8.98 -2.23
C ILE A 177 8.14 9.55 -0.84
N ALA A 178 8.77 10.66 -0.45
CA ALA A 178 8.47 11.32 0.83
C ALA A 178 7.21 12.21 0.79
N GLU A 179 6.88 12.77 -0.37
CA GLU A 179 5.74 13.65 -0.57
C GLU A 179 4.42 12.91 -0.26
N PRO A 180 3.43 13.56 0.40
CA PRO A 180 2.10 13.00 0.54
C PRO A 180 1.43 12.82 -0.81
N LEU A 181 1.00 11.59 -1.12
CA LEU A 181 0.42 11.22 -2.40
C LEU A 181 -1.08 10.93 -2.31
N GLY A 182 -1.61 10.77 -1.10
CA GLY A 182 -2.99 10.35 -0.87
C GLY A 182 -3.90 11.43 -0.31
N HIS A 183 -5.11 11.00 -0.02
CA HIS A 183 -5.99 11.66 0.94
C HIS A 183 -5.57 11.32 2.37
N ILE A 184 -5.01 10.13 2.60
CA ILE A 184 -4.43 9.71 3.87
C ILE A 184 -3.02 9.19 3.60
N ASP A 185 -2.03 9.68 4.33
CA ASP A 185 -0.63 9.24 4.19
C ASP A 185 -0.10 8.79 5.57
N PHE A 186 0.20 7.51 5.69
CA PHE A 186 0.80 6.92 6.88
C PHE A 186 2.32 6.84 6.73
N TYR A 187 3.07 7.39 7.68
CA TYR A 187 4.53 7.31 7.75
C TYR A 187 4.91 6.33 8.85
N ALA A 188 5.22 5.09 8.46
CA ALA A 188 5.54 4.01 9.38
C ALA A 188 6.89 4.27 10.06
N ASN A 189 6.87 4.44 11.39
CA ASN A 189 8.05 4.78 12.21
C ASN A 189 8.84 5.99 11.67
N GLY A 190 8.16 6.96 11.08
CA GLY A 190 8.76 8.14 10.46
C GLY A 190 8.89 8.04 8.94
N GLY A 191 8.90 6.82 8.42
CA GLY A 191 8.87 6.51 6.98
C GLY A 191 10.24 6.22 6.38
N GLU A 192 11.36 6.44 7.08
CA GLU A 192 12.70 6.21 6.53
C GLU A 192 13.16 4.75 6.63
N PHE A 193 13.17 4.22 7.86
CA PHE A 193 13.64 2.87 8.17
C PHE A 193 12.68 2.17 9.11
N GLN A 194 12.49 0.88 8.88
CA GLN A 194 11.62 0.06 9.69
C GLN A 194 12.43 -0.78 10.69
N PRO A 195 11.88 -1.09 11.88
CA PRO A 195 12.52 -2.00 12.82
C PRO A 195 12.81 -3.36 12.16
N SER A 196 14.07 -3.83 12.26
CA SER A 196 14.43 -5.18 11.82
C SER A 196 14.12 -6.20 12.91
N ASP A 197 14.08 -7.48 12.51
CA ASP A 197 13.88 -8.58 13.44
C ASP A 197 15.07 -8.72 14.42
N ILE A 198 16.22 -8.10 14.13
CA ILE A 198 17.33 -7.92 15.06
C ILE A 198 17.10 -6.63 15.86
N PRO A 199 16.90 -6.70 17.19
CA PRO A 199 16.66 -5.52 18.01
C PRO A 199 17.74 -4.45 17.81
N TYR A 200 17.30 -3.18 17.76
CA TYR A 200 18.14 -1.98 17.63
C TYR A 200 18.90 -1.82 16.30
N ILE A 201 18.88 -2.82 15.41
CA ILE A 201 19.36 -2.69 14.05
C ILE A 201 18.16 -2.35 13.15
N PRO A 202 18.11 -1.18 12.50
CA PRO A 202 17.07 -0.90 11.53
C PRO A 202 17.25 -1.79 10.30
N CYS A 203 16.15 -2.20 9.67
CA CYS A 203 16.30 -2.91 8.42
C CYS A 203 16.54 -1.92 7.28
N LEU A 204 17.50 -2.24 6.41
CA LEU A 204 17.96 -1.33 5.36
C LEU A 204 16.91 -1.16 4.24
N VAL A 205 17.27 -0.42 3.20
CA VAL A 205 16.42 0.05 2.09
C VAL A 205 15.40 -1.00 1.60
N ILE A 206 15.85 -2.18 1.14
CA ILE A 206 14.95 -3.19 0.56
C ILE A 206 13.96 -3.73 1.59
N CYS A 207 14.42 -4.05 2.81
CA CYS A 207 13.51 -4.55 3.84
C CYS A 207 12.48 -3.49 4.22
N SER A 208 12.91 -2.26 4.44
CA SER A 208 12.03 -1.15 4.77
C SER A 208 10.99 -0.89 3.68
N HIS A 209 11.37 -1.06 2.41
CA HIS A 209 10.46 -0.97 1.27
C HIS A 209 9.41 -2.11 1.26
N VAL A 210 9.84 -3.36 1.49
CA VAL A 210 8.94 -4.53 1.50
C VAL A 210 8.00 -4.52 2.71
N ARG A 211 8.38 -3.90 3.84
CA ARG A 211 7.55 -3.79 5.05
C ARG A 211 6.17 -3.17 4.77
N ALA A 212 6.03 -2.24 3.83
CA ALA A 212 4.72 -1.70 3.45
C ALA A 212 3.72 -2.77 3.00
N ILE A 213 4.17 -3.77 2.24
CA ILE A 213 3.32 -4.89 1.78
C ILE A 213 2.87 -5.72 2.99
N ILE A 214 3.80 -6.00 3.91
CA ILE A 214 3.54 -6.82 5.09
C ILE A 214 2.62 -6.09 6.07
N TYR A 215 2.84 -4.80 6.32
CA TYR A 215 1.97 -3.97 7.15
C TYR A 215 0.56 -3.89 6.56
N TRP A 216 0.42 -3.73 5.24
CA TRP A 216 -0.88 -3.74 4.58
C TRP A 216 -1.60 -5.08 4.76
N TRP A 217 -0.90 -6.20 4.51
CA TRP A 217 -1.45 -7.53 4.76
C TRP A 217 -1.92 -7.70 6.20
N GLN A 218 -1.09 -7.35 7.18
CA GLN A 218 -1.44 -7.47 8.60
C GLN A 218 -2.56 -6.50 9.00
N ALA A 219 -2.66 -5.31 8.40
CA ALA A 219 -3.74 -4.38 8.64
C ALA A 219 -5.08 -4.87 8.08
N ILE A 220 -5.07 -5.64 7.00
CA ILE A 220 -6.26 -6.34 6.50
C ILE A 220 -6.66 -7.44 7.50
N GLU A 221 -5.73 -8.32 7.89
CA GLU A 221 -5.96 -9.44 8.81
C GLU A 221 -6.38 -9.00 10.22
N HIS A 222 -5.90 -7.83 10.68
CA HIS A 222 -6.15 -7.30 12.01
C HIS A 222 -6.75 -5.89 11.96
N PRO A 223 -8.05 -5.76 11.63
CA PRO A 223 -8.72 -4.47 11.55
C PRO A 223 -8.53 -3.63 12.82
N LYS A 224 -8.25 -2.33 12.63
CA LYS A 224 -8.08 -1.33 13.70
C LYS A 224 -6.91 -1.56 14.67
N LYS A 225 -5.95 -2.44 14.34
CA LYS A 225 -4.75 -2.66 15.17
C LYS A 225 -3.56 -1.78 14.80
N PHE A 226 -3.41 -1.43 13.52
CA PHE A 226 -2.47 -0.40 13.07
C PHE A 226 -3.12 0.97 13.24
N ILE A 227 -2.74 1.69 14.29
CA ILE A 227 -3.35 2.98 14.65
C ILE A 227 -2.33 4.09 14.42
N GLY A 228 -2.62 4.99 13.49
CA GLY A 228 -1.80 6.17 13.21
C GLY A 228 -2.29 7.40 13.98
N VAL A 229 -1.35 8.25 14.38
CA VAL A 229 -1.60 9.53 15.07
C VAL A 229 -1.47 10.67 14.06
N LYS A 230 -2.44 11.57 14.03
CA LYS A 230 -2.48 12.70 13.10
C LYS A 230 -1.28 13.64 13.30
N CYS A 231 -0.60 13.98 12.22
CA CYS A 231 0.49 14.95 12.19
C CYS A 231 0.13 16.15 11.30
N ASP A 232 0.75 17.30 11.60
CA ASP A 232 0.55 18.54 10.84
C ASP A 232 1.28 18.51 9.50
N ASN A 233 2.45 17.89 9.45
CA ASN A 233 3.26 17.76 8.24
C ASN A 233 4.16 16.52 8.29
N VAL A 234 4.86 16.25 7.18
CA VAL A 234 5.75 15.09 7.04
C VAL A 234 6.91 15.15 8.04
N GLN A 235 7.46 16.33 8.32
CA GLN A 235 8.58 16.46 9.24
C GLN A 235 8.20 16.10 10.69
N GLU A 236 7.01 16.48 11.14
CA GLU A 236 6.49 16.06 12.45
C GLU A 236 6.26 14.55 12.52
N ALA A 237 5.80 13.95 11.41
CA ALA A 237 5.65 12.50 11.30
C ALA A 237 7.01 11.79 11.38
N ARG A 238 8.01 12.24 10.61
CA ARG A 238 9.40 11.74 10.65
C ARG A 238 9.98 11.73 12.06
N LEU A 239 9.76 12.81 12.81
CA LEU A 239 10.31 12.99 14.15
C LEU A 239 9.45 12.39 15.28
N ALA A 240 8.34 11.73 14.94
CA ALA A 240 7.35 11.20 15.88
C ALA A 240 6.93 12.26 16.92
N ARG A 241 6.60 13.47 16.46
CA ARG A 241 6.26 14.64 17.30
C ARG A 241 4.76 14.98 17.30
N CYS A 242 3.93 14.01 16.94
CA CYS A 242 2.50 14.21 16.74
C CYS A 242 1.63 13.72 17.91
N TYR A 243 2.24 13.21 18.99
CA TYR A 243 1.55 12.54 20.10
C TYR A 243 0.66 13.45 20.96
N ASN A 244 0.78 14.77 20.80
CA ASN A 244 -0.15 15.74 21.40
C ASN A 244 -1.52 15.75 20.70
N ASN A 245 -1.62 15.19 19.48
CA ASN A 245 -2.86 15.12 18.72
C ASN A 245 -3.65 13.85 19.06
N THR A 246 -4.92 13.99 19.41
CA THR A 246 -5.81 12.87 19.75
C THR A 246 -6.49 12.25 18.52
N GLN A 247 -6.40 12.88 17.35
CA GLN A 247 -7.00 12.36 16.13
C GLN A 247 -6.21 11.15 15.62
N ILE A 248 -6.91 10.04 15.45
CA ILE A 248 -6.34 8.79 14.93
C ILE A 248 -6.98 8.38 13.61
N ASN A 249 -6.26 7.54 12.87
CA ASN A 249 -6.78 6.80 11.72
C ASN A 249 -6.19 5.38 11.72
N TYR A 250 -6.71 4.49 10.88
CA TYR A 250 -6.30 3.08 10.82
C TYR A 250 -5.72 2.74 9.46
N LEU A 251 -4.53 2.15 9.42
CA LEU A 251 -4.06 1.49 8.20
C LEU A 251 -5.01 0.32 7.88
N GLY A 252 -5.21 0.04 6.59
CA GLY A 252 -6.02 -1.08 6.12
C GLY A 252 -7.44 -0.72 5.73
N LEU A 253 -8.31 -1.72 5.64
CA LEU A 253 -9.69 -1.55 5.16
C LEU A 253 -10.56 -0.67 6.07
N SER A 254 -10.15 -0.45 7.32
CA SER A 254 -10.85 0.38 8.31
C SER A 254 -10.44 1.86 8.32
N ALA A 255 -9.65 2.31 7.34
CA ALA A 255 -9.27 3.72 7.20
C ALA A 255 -10.51 4.63 7.10
N ASP A 256 -10.52 5.71 7.88
CA ASP A 256 -11.57 6.72 7.91
C ASP A 256 -11.21 7.89 7.00
N PHE A 257 -11.81 7.91 5.81
CA PHE A 257 -11.57 8.95 4.79
C PHE A 257 -12.26 10.29 5.08
N SER A 258 -13.04 10.41 6.18
CA SER A 258 -13.44 11.73 6.68
C SER A 258 -12.31 12.46 7.41
N ARG A 259 -11.27 11.72 7.82
CA ARG A 259 -10.10 12.22 8.57
C ARG A 259 -8.87 12.15 7.70
N THR A 260 -8.78 13.06 6.73
CA THR A 260 -7.69 13.11 5.75
C THR A 260 -6.40 13.69 6.32
N GLY A 261 -5.29 13.43 5.62
CA GLY A 261 -3.95 14.01 5.76
C GLY A 261 -2.93 13.05 6.33
N ILE A 262 -1.91 13.59 7.02
CA ILE A 262 -0.69 12.85 7.36
C ILE A 262 -0.81 12.21 8.76
N TYR A 263 -0.33 10.98 8.89
CA TYR A 263 -0.35 10.20 10.11
C TYR A 263 1.01 9.56 10.38
N TYR A 264 1.55 9.73 11.58
CA TYR A 264 2.65 8.89 12.07
C TYR A 264 2.08 7.52 12.47
N LEU A 265 2.66 6.44 11.96
CA LEU A 265 2.21 5.09 12.23
C LEU A 265 3.28 4.30 13.02
N PRO A 266 3.12 4.16 14.34
CA PRO A 266 4.04 3.36 15.16
C PRO A 266 3.82 1.86 14.92
N THR A 267 4.89 1.15 14.55
CA THR A 267 4.92 -0.31 14.44
C THR A 267 6.05 -0.87 15.33
N ASN A 268 6.16 -2.18 15.49
CA ASN A 268 7.30 -2.83 16.15
C ASN A 268 8.05 -3.76 15.18
N ASN A 269 9.12 -4.39 15.67
CA ASN A 269 9.92 -5.39 14.98
C ASN A 269 9.36 -6.81 15.08
N GLU A 270 8.41 -7.07 15.98
CA GLU A 270 7.85 -8.41 16.16
C GLU A 270 6.57 -8.57 15.35
N PHE A 271 6.49 -9.63 14.54
CA PHE A 271 5.26 -10.00 13.84
C PHE A 271 4.12 -10.18 14.87
N PRO A 272 2.90 -9.62 14.66
CA PRO A 272 2.32 -9.03 13.44
C PRO A 272 2.54 -7.51 13.24
N TYR A 273 3.56 -6.94 13.87
CA TYR A 273 4.09 -5.58 13.70
C TYR A 273 3.24 -4.41 14.23
N PHE A 274 1.95 -4.59 14.49
CA PHE A 274 1.14 -3.53 15.05
C PHE A 274 1.40 -3.35 16.55
N ARG A 275 1.21 -2.11 17.03
CA ARG A 275 1.29 -1.79 18.46
C ARG A 275 -0.06 -1.55 19.14
N GLY A 276 -1.14 -1.45 18.37
CA GLY A 276 -2.45 -1.11 18.90
C GLY A 276 -2.43 0.20 19.69
N LYS A 277 -3.16 0.25 20.81
CA LYS A 277 -3.24 1.44 21.68
C LYS A 277 -1.90 1.80 22.33
N GLU A 278 -1.01 0.83 22.55
CA GLU A 278 0.31 1.11 23.13
C GLU A 278 1.18 1.96 22.20
N GLY A 279 0.93 1.91 20.89
CA GLY A 279 1.59 2.78 19.92
C GLY A 279 1.24 4.27 20.09
N LEU A 280 0.11 4.60 20.75
CA LEU A 280 -0.37 5.98 20.94
C LEU A 280 0.33 6.73 22.09
N LYS A 281 1.21 6.06 22.83
CA LYS A 281 1.95 6.63 23.95
C LYS A 281 3.33 7.07 23.47
N ALA A 282 3.71 8.33 23.72
CA ALA A 282 4.97 8.90 23.24
C ALA A 282 6.19 8.22 23.88
N GLU A 283 6.07 7.85 25.15
CA GLU A 283 7.08 7.13 25.94
C GLU A 283 7.34 5.72 25.41
N ASN A 284 6.43 5.19 24.60
CA ASN A 284 6.54 3.88 23.99
C ASN A 284 7.24 3.93 22.63
N GLU A 285 7.44 5.10 22.02
CA GLU A 285 8.11 5.25 20.73
C GLU A 285 9.48 4.55 20.75
N ILE A 286 9.77 3.69 19.76
CA ILE A 286 10.87 2.72 19.84
C ILE A 286 12.23 3.40 19.96
N TYR A 287 12.47 4.44 19.17
CA TYR A 287 13.76 5.12 19.16
C TYR A 287 13.96 5.98 20.41
N LYS A 288 12.97 6.81 20.77
CA LYS A 288 13.00 7.64 21.98
C LYS A 288 13.03 6.81 23.25
N SER A 289 12.26 5.73 23.35
CA SER A 289 12.24 4.88 24.54
C SER A 289 13.56 4.13 24.73
N THR A 290 14.15 3.63 23.65
CA THR A 290 15.46 2.97 23.69
C THR A 290 16.56 3.97 24.07
N ILE A 291 16.64 5.11 23.38
CA ILE A 291 17.63 6.14 23.67
C ILE A 291 17.47 6.67 25.10
N ARG A 292 16.25 6.92 25.57
CA ARG A 292 16.00 7.33 26.97
C ARG A 292 16.39 6.28 28.00
N LYS A 293 16.20 4.98 27.70
CA LYS A 293 16.63 3.89 28.59
C LYS A 293 18.14 3.74 28.64
N ILE A 294 18.83 3.97 27.51
CA ILE A 294 20.28 3.93 27.44
C ILE A 294 20.87 5.15 28.18
N ASN A 295 20.28 6.33 27.98
CA ASN A 295 20.76 7.59 28.55
C ASN A 295 20.02 7.97 29.85
N SER A 296 19.40 7.03 30.58
CA SER A 296 18.53 7.36 31.72
C SER A 296 19.26 8.07 32.86
N ASP A 297 20.59 7.84 32.95
CA ASP A 297 21.47 8.42 33.96
C ASP A 297 22.46 9.45 33.39
N ASP A 298 22.38 9.73 32.08
CA ASP A 298 23.32 10.59 31.39
C ASP A 298 22.82 12.05 31.32
N MET A 299 23.43 12.93 32.12
CA MET A 299 23.28 14.38 31.96
C MET A 299 24.25 14.91 30.89
N PHE A 300 23.96 14.65 29.61
CA PHE A 300 24.63 15.39 28.55
C PHE A 300 23.97 16.77 28.42
N VAL A 301 24.67 17.79 28.94
CA VAL A 301 24.44 19.19 28.56
C VAL A 301 25.02 19.36 27.17
N VAL A 302 24.17 19.68 26.19
CA VAL A 302 24.58 20.16 24.86
C VAL A 302 24.56 21.68 24.88
#